data_AF-A0AAW5N1L4-F1
#
_entry.id   AF-A0AAW5N1L4-F1
#
_cell.length_a   1.000
_cell.length_b   1.000
_cell.length_c   1.000
_cell.angle_alpha   90.00
_cell.angle_beta   90.00
_cell.angle_gamma   90.00
#
_symmetry.space_group_name_H-M   'P 1'
#
loop_
_entity.id
_entity.type
_entity.pdbx_description
1 polymer ?
#
loop_
_entity_poly.entity_id
_entity_poly.type
_entity_poly.pdbx_seq_one_letter_code
_entity_poly.pdbx_strand_id
1 'polypeptide(L)'
;PVHVTVTATDGSDPKASGVGETRCVLDPASPPASFAALAAGCAYTGSGADVTTDGAHTVYASSRDKSGNQELPISTSFKLDKTPPVVSV
;
A
#
# COMPACT_ATOMS: atom_id res chain seq x y z
N PRO A 1 8.19 -8.87 -12.38
CA PRO A 1 7.13 -8.50 -11.41
C PRO A 1 7.70 -7.42 -10.49
N VAL A 2 6.84 -6.66 -9.81
CA VAL A 2 7.27 -5.78 -8.72
C VAL A 2 6.76 -6.39 -7.43
N HIS A 3 7.65 -6.69 -6.49
CA HIS A 3 7.29 -7.20 -5.18
C HIS A 3 6.94 -6.02 -4.25
N VAL A 4 5.72 -6.00 -3.74
CA VAL A 4 5.19 -4.92 -2.90
C VAL A 4 5.06 -5.39 -1.47
N THR A 5 5.61 -4.60 -0.55
CA THR A 5 5.44 -4.76 0.90
C THR A 5 4.84 -3.49 1.51
N VAL A 6 3.88 -3.67 2.41
CA VAL A 6 3.26 -2.62 3.22
C VAL A 6 3.52 -2.95 4.68
N THR A 7 4.12 -2.02 5.40
CA THR A 7 4.39 -2.13 6.82
C THR A 7 4.01 -0.84 7.52
N ALA A 8 3.69 -0.93 8.80
CA ALA A 8 3.38 0.20 9.65
C ALA A 8 4.14 0.06 10.97
N THR A 9 4.51 1.19 11.55
CA THR A 9 5.11 1.28 12.88
C THR A 9 4.43 2.41 13.65
N ASP A 10 4.25 2.25 14.96
CA ASP A 10 3.69 3.29 15.84
C ASP A 10 4.80 4.08 16.56
N GLY A 11 5.99 4.12 15.96
CA GLY A 11 7.20 4.67 16.59
C GLY A 11 7.72 3.85 17.78
N SER A 12 8.66 4.44 18.52
CA SER A 12 9.33 3.84 19.68
C SER A 12 9.02 4.57 20.99
N ASP A 13 8.06 5.50 21.00
CA ASP A 13 7.63 6.18 22.23
C ASP A 13 7.06 5.15 23.21
N PRO A 14 7.43 5.16 24.50
CA PRO A 14 6.83 4.27 25.52
C PRO A 14 5.30 4.39 25.63
N LYS A 15 4.71 5.49 25.15
CA LYS A 15 3.26 5.73 25.09
C LYS A 15 2.64 5.27 23.77
N ALA A 16 3.43 4.79 22.81
CA ALA A 16 2.92 4.20 21.57
C ALA A 16 1.98 3.04 21.91
N SER A 17 0.79 3.04 21.30
CA SER A 17 -0.20 2.01 21.53
C SER A 17 0.04 0.76 20.67
N GLY A 18 0.96 0.86 19.71
CA GLY A 18 1.24 -0.12 18.68
C GLY A 18 0.25 -0.02 17.53
N VAL A 19 0.65 -0.60 16.40
CA VAL A 19 -0.23 -0.73 15.23
C VAL A 19 -1.39 -1.67 15.58
N GLY A 20 -2.62 -1.23 15.34
CA GLY A 20 -3.83 -2.01 15.52
C GLY A 20 -4.27 -2.70 14.23
N GLU A 21 -4.45 -1.95 13.15
CA GLU A 21 -4.85 -2.45 11.83
C GLU A 21 -4.17 -1.64 10.73
N THR A 22 -3.71 -2.32 9.67
CA THR A 22 -3.26 -1.69 8.43
C THR A 22 -4.14 -2.14 7.28
N ARG A 23 -4.61 -1.17 6.50
CA ARG A 23 -5.44 -1.38 5.31
C ARG A 23 -4.72 -0.89 4.08
N CYS A 24 -4.96 -1.54 2.94
CA CYS A 24 -4.41 -1.07 1.68
C CYS A 24 -5.25 -1.50 0.47
N VAL A 25 -5.03 -0.82 -0.65
CA VAL A 25 -5.62 -1.15 -1.94
C VAL A 25 -4.63 -0.82 -3.06
N LEU A 26 -4.56 -1.69 -4.06
CA LEU A 26 -3.85 -1.43 -5.31
C LEU A 26 -4.87 -0.90 -6.33
N ASP A 27 -4.54 0.21 -6.99
CA ASP A 27 -5.28 0.79 -8.11
C ASP A 27 -6.79 0.96 -7.87
N PRO A 28 -7.21 1.64 -6.78
CA PRO A 28 -8.61 1.97 -6.59
C PRO A 28 -9.07 2.96 -7.68
N ALA A 29 -10.36 2.92 -8.02
CA ALA A 29 -10.94 3.81 -9.04
C ALA A 29 -10.81 5.32 -8.70
N SER A 30 -10.67 5.64 -7.41
CA SER A 30 -10.39 6.99 -6.90
C SER A 30 -9.51 6.92 -5.67
N PRO A 31 -8.67 7.93 -5.40
CA PRO A 31 -7.88 7.98 -4.17
C PRO A 31 -8.78 7.89 -2.92
N PRO A 32 -8.50 6.95 -1.99
CA PRO A 32 -9.26 6.84 -0.75
C PRO A 32 -9.02 8.08 0.13
N ALA A 33 -10.09 8.67 0.64
CA ALA A 33 -10.02 9.90 1.43
C ALA A 33 -9.72 9.67 2.93
N SER A 34 -9.87 8.44 3.42
CA SER A 34 -9.72 8.09 4.84
C SER A 34 -9.40 6.62 5.04
N PHE A 35 -8.96 6.25 6.25
CA PHE A 35 -8.80 4.86 6.67
C PHE A 35 -10.07 4.01 6.43
N ALA A 36 -11.25 4.59 6.70
CA ALA A 36 -12.52 3.91 6.51
C ALA A 36 -12.91 3.69 5.04
N ALA A 37 -12.34 4.47 4.11
CA ALA A 37 -12.53 4.28 2.67
C ALA A 37 -11.72 3.09 2.11
N LEU A 38 -10.80 2.53 2.90
CA LEU A 38 -10.07 1.30 2.58
C LEU A 38 -10.80 0.09 3.19
N ALA A 39 -10.89 -0.99 2.42
CA ALA A 39 -11.37 -2.27 2.90
C ALA A 39 -10.45 -2.81 4.01
N ALA A 40 -11.02 -3.60 4.92
CA ALA A 40 -10.26 -4.20 6.01
C ALA A 40 -9.17 -5.14 5.49
N GLY A 41 -8.00 -5.08 6.14
CA GLY A 41 -6.82 -5.86 5.78
C GLY A 41 -6.01 -5.28 4.61
N CYS A 42 -4.85 -5.90 4.38
CA CYS A 42 -3.93 -5.50 3.33
C CYS A 42 -3.17 -6.71 2.79
N ALA A 43 -3.37 -7.01 1.50
CA ALA A 43 -2.75 -8.15 0.81
C ALA A 43 -1.21 -8.05 0.72
N TYR A 44 -0.65 -6.86 0.92
CA TYR A 44 0.78 -6.58 0.81
C TYR A 44 1.49 -6.52 2.17
N THR A 45 0.82 -6.86 3.27
CA THR A 45 1.47 -6.99 4.60
C THR A 45 2.20 -8.33 4.73
N GLY A 46 2.98 -8.48 5.81
CA GLY A 46 3.71 -9.73 6.09
C GLY A 46 4.83 -9.96 5.07
N SER A 47 4.75 -11.05 4.32
CA SER A 47 5.73 -11.36 3.26
C SER A 47 5.58 -10.50 2.01
N GLY A 48 4.54 -9.66 1.91
CA GLY A 48 4.23 -8.92 0.69
C GLY A 48 3.61 -9.80 -0.41
N ALA A 49 3.35 -9.17 -1.56
CA ALA A 49 2.81 -9.84 -2.74
C ALA A 49 3.30 -9.17 -4.03
N ASP A 50 3.30 -9.93 -5.14
CA ASP A 50 3.76 -9.45 -6.44
C ASP A 50 2.64 -8.78 -7.25
N VAL A 51 3.00 -7.66 -7.88
CA VAL A 51 2.24 -7.05 -8.98
C VAL A 51 2.88 -7.48 -10.30
N THR A 52 2.05 -8.05 -11.18
CA THR A 52 2.52 -8.79 -12.37
C THR A 52 2.03 -8.20 -13.69
N THR A 53 1.08 -7.28 -13.70
CA THR A 53 0.54 -6.67 -14.91
C THR A 53 1.40 -5.48 -15.34
N ASP A 54 1.58 -5.29 -16.64
CA ASP A 54 2.18 -4.05 -17.15
C ASP A 54 1.20 -2.88 -16.93
N GLY A 55 1.74 -1.70 -16.67
CA GLY A 55 0.94 -0.51 -16.41
C GLY A 55 1.55 0.40 -15.35
N ALA A 56 0.85 1.51 -15.11
CA ALA A 56 1.09 2.36 -13.96
C ALA A 56 0.24 1.86 -12.79
N HIS A 57 0.89 1.69 -11.64
CA HIS A 57 0.31 1.15 -10.43
C HIS A 57 0.47 2.15 -9.28
N THR A 58 -0.53 2.26 -8.43
CA THR A 58 -0.48 3.04 -7.19
C THR A 58 -1.07 2.21 -6.05
N VAL A 59 -0.25 2.01 -5.02
CA VAL A 59 -0.67 1.36 -3.78
C VAL A 59 -1.01 2.46 -2.78
N TYR A 60 -2.21 2.39 -2.21
CA TYR A 60 -2.64 3.23 -1.10
C TYR A 60 -2.65 2.41 0.18
N ALA A 61 -2.21 2.99 1.29
CA ALA A 61 -2.25 2.37 2.60
C ALA A 61 -2.60 3.38 3.70
N SER A 62 -3.20 2.89 4.78
CA SER A 62 -3.49 3.66 5.98
C SER A 62 -3.58 2.70 7.17
N SER A 63 -3.13 3.16 8.33
CA SER A 63 -3.12 2.40 9.57
C SER A 63 -3.93 3.09 10.67
N ARG A 64 -4.42 2.25 11.58
CA ARG A 64 -5.06 2.63 12.83
C ARG A 64 -4.29 2.01 13.99
N ASP A 65 -3.99 2.80 15.01
CA ASP A 65 -3.34 2.30 16.23
C ASP A 65 -4.34 1.63 17.19
N LYS A 66 -3.85 1.04 18.29
CA LYS A 66 -4.74 0.38 19.28
C LYS A 66 -5.58 1.36 20.10
N SER A 67 -5.18 2.63 20.18
CA SER A 67 -5.95 3.70 20.82
C SER A 67 -7.08 4.25 19.94
N GLY A 68 -7.08 3.92 18.65
CA GLY A 68 -8.10 4.33 17.69
C GLY A 68 -7.71 5.49 16.78
N ASN A 69 -6.48 6.01 16.89
CA ASN A 69 -5.97 7.06 16.02
C ASN A 69 -5.77 6.50 14.60
N GLN A 70 -6.14 7.28 13.59
CA GLN A 70 -6.08 6.90 12.17
C GLN A 70 -5.25 7.92 11.41
N GLU A 71 -4.40 7.44 10.51
CA GLU A 71 -3.70 8.31 9.56
C GLU A 71 -4.53 8.53 8.29
N LEU A 72 -4.27 9.64 7.59
CA LEU A 72 -4.77 9.80 6.23
C LEU A 72 -4.07 8.81 5.30
N PRO A 73 -4.75 8.28 4.27
CA PRO A 73 -4.11 7.38 3.31
C PRO A 73 -2.89 8.00 2.65
N ILE A 74 -1.80 7.25 2.64
CA ILE A 74 -0.57 7.55 1.90
C ILE A 74 -0.49 6.66 0.66
N SER A 75 0.34 7.04 -0.31
CA SER A 75 0.47 6.28 -1.55
C SER A 75 1.87 6.26 -2.12
N THR A 76 2.19 5.17 -2.83
CA THR A 76 3.40 5.02 -3.64
C THR A 76 3.02 4.51 -5.02
N SER A 77 3.61 5.11 -6.05
CA SER A 77 3.37 4.73 -7.45
C SER A 77 4.62 4.14 -8.10
N PHE A 78 4.40 3.20 -9.03
CA PHE A 78 5.46 2.61 -9.86
C PHE A 78 4.91 2.25 -11.24
N LYS A 79 5.81 2.11 -12.21
CA LYS A 79 5.48 1.59 -13.55
C LYS A 79 6.10 0.20 -13.71
N LEU A 80 5.31 -0.76 -14.20
CA LEU A 80 5.79 -2.05 -14.66
C LEU A 80 5.68 -2.10 -16.18
N ASP A 81 6.82 -2.34 -16.83
CA ASP A 81 6.93 -2.46 -18.27
C ASP A 81 7.79 -3.68 -18.59
N LYS A 82 7.17 -4.72 -19.14
CA LYS A 82 7.83 -5.94 -19.59
C LYS A 82 7.92 -6.01 -21.10
N THR A 83 7.48 -4.97 -21.81
CA THR A 83 7.48 -4.95 -23.27
C THR A 83 8.90 -4.70 -23.76
N PRO A 84 9.53 -5.64 -24.49
CA PRO A 84 10.85 -5.44 -25.04
C PRO A 84 10.85 -4.30 -26.07
N PRO A 85 11.97 -3.56 -26.23
CA PRO A 85 12.09 -2.56 -27.28
C PRO A 85 12.01 -3.22 -28.67
N VAL A 86 11.34 -2.57 -29.62
CA VAL A 86 11.34 -3.00 -31.02
C VAL A 86 12.52 -2.35 -31.73
N VAL A 87 13.35 -3.17 -32.38
CA VAL A 87 14.43 -2.69 -33.26
C VAL A 87 13.98 -2.90 -34.70
N SER A 88 13.86 -1.82 -35.46
CA SER A 88 13.66 -1.84 -36.91
C SER A 88 14.95 -1.39 -37.61
N VAL A 89 15.33 -2.11 -38.67
CA VAL A 89 16.44 -1.77 -39.56
C VAL A 89 16.04 -0.75 -40.62
#